data_AF-A0A8S4NP31-F1
#
_entry.id   AF-A0A8S4NP31-F1
#
_cell.length_a   1.000
_cell.length_b   1.000
_cell.length_c   1.000
_cell.angle_alpha   90.00
_cell.angle_beta   90.00
_cell.angle_gamma   90.00
#
_symmetry.space_group_name_H-M   'P 1'
#
loop_
_entity.id
_entity.type
_entity.pdbx_description
1 polymer ?
#
loop_
_entity_poly.entity_id
_entity_poly.type
_entity_poly.pdbx_seq_one_letter_code
_entity_poly.pdbx_strand_id
1 'polypeptide(L)'
;MDFRLDMLSRFRINAYTPPRPNLHATECCCQVNIPPSTEKRSYEVQKYRYSYRSVRNGYRSCGWWGWGRCTQYTHVQDRHPYTQTVYYTIKVARSCPTRLQVCCRGYVAYKRCCTNIKEMKRLLDLFESQRGQFESLRAFLISQGHNPDAGCPMSCGP
;
A
#
# COMPACT_ATOMS: atom_id res chain seq x y z
N MET A 1 41.66 20.44 12.75
CA MET A 1 41.23 19.09 12.34
C MET A 1 40.02 19.25 11.43
N ASP A 2 40.11 18.76 10.20
CA ASP A 2 39.11 18.97 9.15
C ASP A 2 37.80 18.22 9.43
N PHE A 3 36.79 18.94 9.94
CA PHE A 3 35.44 18.40 10.19
C PHE A 3 34.74 17.92 8.91
N ARG A 4 35.23 18.34 7.74
CA ARG A 4 34.77 17.87 6.41
C ARG A 4 34.92 16.35 6.25
N LEU A 5 36.01 15.78 6.75
CA LEU A 5 36.26 14.33 6.69
C LEU A 5 35.42 13.56 7.71
N ASP A 6 35.15 14.15 8.88
CA ASP A 6 34.40 13.46 9.95
C ASP A 6 32.87 13.44 9.73
N MET A 7 32.32 14.44 9.03
CA MET A 7 30.91 14.40 8.65
C MET A 7 30.68 13.37 7.54
N LEU A 8 31.56 13.34 6.52
CA LEU A 8 31.53 12.34 5.45
C LEU A 8 31.89 10.93 5.94
N SER A 9 32.62 10.77 7.06
CA SER A 9 32.89 9.46 7.66
C SER A 9 31.68 8.91 8.44
N ARG A 10 30.87 9.79 9.05
CA ARG A 10 29.61 9.42 9.75
C ARG A 10 28.45 9.17 8.80
N PHE A 11 28.42 9.84 7.65
CA PHE A 11 27.72 9.30 6.51
C PHE A 11 28.50 8.07 6.05
N ARG A 12 28.21 6.89 6.62
CA ARG A 12 28.33 5.65 5.85
C ARG A 12 27.34 5.77 4.69
N ILE A 13 27.71 6.59 3.69
CA ILE A 13 27.42 6.29 2.30
C ILE A 13 28.00 4.89 2.22
N ASN A 14 27.14 3.88 2.22
CA ASN A 14 27.55 2.60 1.67
C ASN A 14 27.89 2.94 0.23
N ALA A 15 29.15 3.36 0.03
CA ALA A 15 29.72 3.67 -1.25
C ALA A 15 29.40 2.45 -2.06
N TYR A 16 28.54 2.69 -3.06
CA TYR A 16 28.04 1.74 -4.03
C TYR A 16 28.88 0.46 -3.97
N THR A 17 28.48 -0.52 -3.17
CA THR A 17 29.27 -1.76 -3.08
C THR A 17 29.16 -2.30 -4.49
N PRO A 18 30.25 -2.29 -5.27
CA PRO A 18 30.16 -2.77 -6.63
C PRO A 18 29.59 -4.18 -6.52
N PRO A 19 28.60 -4.54 -7.35
CA PRO A 19 28.13 -5.91 -7.37
C PRO A 19 29.37 -6.80 -7.49
N ARG A 20 29.45 -7.84 -6.65
CA ARG A 20 30.54 -8.82 -6.74
C ARG A 20 30.70 -9.16 -8.23
N PRO A 21 31.92 -9.24 -8.77
CA PRO A 21 32.15 -9.33 -10.22
C PRO A 21 31.51 -10.54 -10.91
N ASN A 22 30.89 -11.47 -10.14
CA ASN A 22 30.17 -12.64 -10.62
C ASN A 22 28.65 -12.61 -10.34
N LEU A 23 28.10 -11.53 -9.81
CA LEU A 23 26.65 -11.37 -9.71
C LEU A 23 26.16 -10.85 -11.06
N HIS A 24 25.62 -11.75 -11.89
CA HIS A 24 25.03 -11.41 -13.17
C HIS A 24 24.09 -10.21 -12.99
N ALA A 25 24.28 -9.15 -13.79
CA ALA A 25 23.50 -7.91 -13.75
C ALA A 25 21.97 -8.10 -13.92
N THR A 26 21.53 -9.32 -14.20
CA THR A 26 20.14 -9.77 -14.31
C THR A 26 19.44 -10.03 -12.97
N GLU A 27 20.15 -10.04 -11.83
CA GLU A 27 19.57 -10.44 -10.53
C GLU A 27 19.26 -9.28 -9.57
N CYS A 28 19.46 -8.03 -9.95
CA CYS A 28 19.20 -6.86 -9.09
C CYS A 28 17.97 -6.09 -9.56
N CYS A 29 16.95 -5.90 -8.71
CA CYS A 29 15.82 -5.05 -9.08
C CYS A 29 15.99 -3.62 -8.57
N CYS A 30 15.59 -2.72 -9.45
CA CYS A 30 15.46 -1.29 -9.19
C CYS A 30 14.20 -1.01 -8.35
N GLN A 31 14.37 -0.56 -7.10
CA GLN A 31 13.27 -0.36 -6.15
C GLN A 31 12.25 0.73 -6.56
N VAL A 32 12.63 1.67 -7.44
CA VAL A 32 11.81 2.85 -7.77
C VAL A 32 10.83 2.60 -8.93
N ASN A 33 11.04 1.56 -9.76
CA ASN A 33 10.30 1.37 -11.02
C ASN A 33 9.77 -0.05 -11.20
N ILE A 34 9.19 -0.66 -10.17
CA ILE A 34 8.45 -1.91 -10.36
C ILE A 34 6.99 -1.55 -10.66
N PRO A 35 6.52 -1.66 -11.92
CA PRO A 35 5.13 -1.38 -12.23
C PRO A 35 4.24 -2.31 -11.40
N PRO A 36 3.16 -1.80 -10.78
CA PRO A 36 2.26 -2.65 -10.00
C PRO A 36 1.67 -3.72 -10.90
N SER A 37 1.70 -4.97 -10.43
CA SER A 37 1.10 -6.08 -11.16
C SER A 37 -0.40 -6.06 -10.94
N THR A 38 -1.16 -6.20 -12.02
CA THR A 38 -2.60 -6.42 -11.92
C THR A 38 -2.84 -7.89 -11.58
N GLU A 39 -3.42 -8.15 -10.42
CA GLU A 39 -3.87 -9.48 -10.01
C GLU A 39 -5.40 -9.55 -10.12
N LYS A 40 -5.90 -10.61 -10.75
CA LYS A 40 -7.34 -10.89 -10.79
C LYS A 40 -7.70 -11.67 -9.53
N ARG A 41 -8.67 -11.16 -8.78
CA ARG A 41 -9.26 -11.85 -7.63
C ARG A 41 -10.74 -12.07 -7.86
N SER A 42 -11.28 -13.04 -7.14
CA SER A 42 -12.70 -13.34 -7.15
C SER A 42 -13.21 -13.54 -5.73
N TYR A 43 -14.46 -13.15 -5.51
CA TYR A 43 -15.19 -13.51 -4.31
C TYR A 43 -16.58 -14.01 -4.71
N GLU A 44 -17.14 -14.88 -3.87
CA GLU A 44 -18.46 -15.43 -4.07
C GLU A 44 -19.50 -14.59 -3.32
N VAL A 45 -20.57 -14.24 -4.01
CA VAL A 45 -21.71 -13.52 -3.45
C VAL A 45 -22.92 -14.42 -3.53
N GLN A 46 -23.57 -14.66 -2.39
CA GLN A 46 -24.85 -15.33 -2.37
C GLN A 46 -25.95 -14.36 -2.78
N LYS A 47 -26.68 -14.71 -3.84
CA LYS A 47 -27.84 -13.97 -4.34
C LYS A 47 -29.09 -14.83 -4.24
N TYR A 48 -30.23 -14.17 -4.38
CA TYR A 48 -31.52 -14.83 -4.31
C TYR A 48 -32.35 -14.46 -5.52
N ARG A 49 -32.95 -15.48 -6.15
CA ARG A 49 -33.98 -15.30 -7.14
C ARG A 49 -35.33 -15.53 -6.48
N TYR A 50 -36.26 -14.62 -6.71
CA TYR A 50 -37.62 -14.73 -6.21
C TYR A 50 -38.53 -15.15 -7.35
N SER A 51 -39.35 -16.17 -7.11
CA SER A 51 -40.44 -16.55 -8.00
C SER A 51 -41.76 -16.46 -7.25
N TYR A 52 -42.79 -15.96 -7.93
CA TYR A 52 -44.12 -15.83 -7.40
C TYR A 52 -45.03 -16.80 -8.15
N ARG A 53 -45.80 -17.60 -7.41
CA ARG A 53 -46.84 -18.45 -7.99
C ARG A 53 -48.16 -18.25 -7.26
N SER A 54 -49.23 -18.20 -8.03
CA SER A 54 -50.59 -18.20 -7.49
C SER A 54 -51.01 -19.65 -7.28
N VAL A 55 -51.19 -20.06 -6.03
CA VAL A 55 -51.69 -21.37 -5.67
C VAL A 55 -53.13 -21.25 -5.23
N ARG A 56 -53.94 -22.25 -5.59
CA ARG A 56 -55.31 -22.36 -5.09
C ARG A 56 -55.25 -22.67 -3.60
N ASN A 57 -55.88 -21.84 -2.78
CA ASN A 57 -55.92 -22.03 -1.32
C ASN A 57 -57.33 -22.36 -0.79
N GLY A 58 -58.37 -22.20 -1.61
CA GLY A 58 -59.72 -22.54 -1.18
C GLY A 58 -60.82 -22.06 -2.10
N TYR A 59 -62.02 -21.99 -1.53
CA TYR A 59 -63.21 -21.49 -2.20
C TYR A 59 -63.94 -20.54 -1.26
N ARG A 60 -64.47 -19.45 -1.80
CA ARG A 60 -65.33 -18.50 -1.08
C ARG A 60 -66.69 -18.43 -1.74
N SER A 61 -67.74 -18.25 -0.96
CA SER A 61 -69.07 -17.91 -1.49
C SER A 61 -69.02 -16.56 -2.21
N CYS A 62 -69.64 -16.49 -3.38
CA CYS A 62 -69.77 -15.27 -4.16
C CYS A 62 -71.15 -15.23 -4.86
N GLY A 63 -71.68 -14.04 -5.12
CA GLY A 63 -73.02 -13.81 -5.70
C GLY A 63 -74.06 -13.33 -4.68
N TRP A 64 -75.18 -12.77 -5.18
CA TRP A 64 -76.14 -11.98 -4.38
C TRP A 64 -76.88 -12.78 -3.28
N TRP A 65 -76.80 -14.11 -3.32
CA TRP A 65 -77.41 -15.02 -2.32
C TRP A 65 -76.47 -16.17 -1.91
N GLY A 66 -75.18 -16.10 -2.23
CA GLY A 66 -74.20 -17.14 -1.90
C GLY A 66 -74.27 -18.42 -2.75
N TRP A 67 -74.96 -18.41 -3.90
CA TRP A 67 -75.12 -19.57 -4.78
C TRP A 67 -73.86 -19.93 -5.59
N GLY A 68 -72.91 -18.99 -5.74
CA GLY A 68 -71.66 -19.22 -6.44
C GLY A 68 -70.50 -19.59 -5.50
N ARG A 69 -69.57 -20.42 -5.98
CA ARG A 69 -68.27 -20.63 -5.33
C ARG A 69 -67.16 -20.08 -6.21
N CYS A 70 -66.46 -19.08 -5.72
CA CYS A 70 -65.30 -18.50 -6.35
C CYS A 70 -64.03 -19.15 -5.81
N THR A 71 -63.11 -19.52 -6.70
CA THR A 71 -61.80 -20.04 -6.30
C THR A 71 -60.98 -18.92 -5.66
N GLN A 72 -60.39 -19.19 -4.49
CA GLN A 72 -59.42 -18.30 -3.87
C GLN A 72 -58.00 -18.71 -4.23
N TYR A 73 -57.22 -17.73 -4.65
CA TYR A 73 -55.80 -17.88 -4.93
C TYR A 73 -55.00 -17.12 -3.88
N THR A 74 -53.92 -17.74 -3.40
CA THR A 74 -52.91 -17.10 -2.56
C THR A 74 -51.62 -17.04 -3.35
N HIS A 75 -50.86 -15.96 -3.19
CA HIS A 75 -49.53 -15.86 -3.78
C HIS A 75 -48.51 -16.47 -2.82
N VAL A 76 -47.76 -17.46 -3.30
CA VAL A 76 -46.60 -18.02 -2.62
C VAL A 76 -45.35 -17.45 -3.26
N GLN A 77 -44.44 -16.98 -2.43
CA GLN A 77 -43.13 -16.51 -2.84
C GLN A 77 -42.10 -17.60 -2.53
N ASP A 78 -41.49 -18.16 -3.57
CA ASP A 78 -40.38 -19.10 -3.41
C ASP A 78 -39.05 -18.33 -3.55
N ARG A 79 -38.09 -18.65 -2.68
CA ARG A 79 -36.75 -18.03 -2.64
C ARG A 79 -35.71 -19.07 -3.03
N HIS A 80 -35.03 -18.84 -4.14
CA HIS A 80 -34.00 -19.74 -4.65
C HIS A 80 -32.61 -19.11 -4.47
N PRO A 81 -31.77 -19.63 -3.55
CA PRO A 81 -30.40 -19.16 -3.42
C PRO A 81 -29.57 -19.57 -4.63
N TYR A 82 -28.69 -18.70 -5.09
CA TYR A 82 -27.65 -19.04 -6.06
C TYR A 82 -26.36 -18.27 -5.73
N THR A 83 -25.23 -18.87 -6.08
CA THR A 83 -23.91 -18.25 -5.90
C THR A 83 -23.51 -17.54 -7.18
N GLN A 84 -23.06 -16.29 -7.07
CA GLN A 84 -22.46 -15.55 -8.17
C GLN A 84 -21.02 -15.21 -7.83
N THR A 85 -20.09 -15.64 -8.67
CA THR A 85 -18.69 -15.24 -8.59
C THR A 85 -18.51 -13.85 -9.19
N VAL A 86 -17.94 -12.93 -8.42
CA VAL A 86 -17.62 -11.57 -8.86
C VAL A 86 -16.11 -11.45 -8.99
N TYR A 87 -15.65 -11.03 -10.16
CA TYR A 87 -14.23 -10.83 -10.46
C TYR A 87 -13.87 -9.36 -10.34
N TYR A 88 -12.73 -9.08 -9.75
CA TYR A 88 -12.19 -7.73 -9.63
C TYR A 88 -10.67 -7.75 -9.79
N THR A 89 -10.13 -6.64 -10.28
CA THR A 89 -8.69 -6.46 -10.47
C THR A 89 -8.12 -5.58 -9.40
N ILE A 90 -7.09 -6.04 -8.70
CA ILE A 90 -6.31 -5.22 -7.77
C ILE A 90 -4.91 -4.98 -8.32
N LYS A 91 -4.34 -3.82 -8.00
CA LYS A 91 -2.94 -3.50 -8.27
C LYS A 91 -2.12 -3.89 -7.05
N VAL A 92 -1.26 -4.89 -7.21
CA VAL A 92 -0.38 -5.38 -6.14
C VAL A 92 1.03 -4.88 -6.42
N ALA A 93 1.67 -4.29 -5.40
CA ALA A 93 3.08 -3.95 -5.49
C ALA A 93 3.89 -5.25 -5.61
N ARG A 94 4.62 -5.41 -6.72
CA ARG A 94 5.52 -6.55 -6.88
C ARG A 94 6.78 -6.31 -6.06
N SER A 95 7.11 -7.27 -5.21
CA SER A 95 8.44 -7.37 -4.62
C SER A 95 9.44 -7.85 -5.67
N CYS A 96 10.69 -7.41 -5.53
CA CYS A 96 11.78 -7.91 -6.37
C CYS A 96 11.92 -9.44 -6.22
N PRO A 97 11.84 -10.24 -7.30
CA PRO A 97 11.89 -11.71 -7.23
C PRO A 97 13.16 -12.24 -6.53
N THR A 98 14.28 -11.56 -6.67
CA THR A 98 15.57 -11.97 -6.09
C THR A 98 15.81 -11.44 -4.68
N ARG A 99 14.88 -10.65 -4.11
CA ARG A 99 15.02 -9.93 -2.82
C ARG A 99 16.22 -8.97 -2.72
N LEU A 100 17.07 -8.91 -3.74
CA LEU A 100 18.20 -8.00 -3.86
C LEU A 100 17.70 -6.70 -4.50
N GLN A 101 17.27 -5.77 -3.65
CA GLN A 101 16.88 -4.42 -4.09
C GLN A 101 18.09 -3.50 -4.08
N VAL A 102 18.35 -2.87 -5.22
CA VAL A 102 19.38 -1.84 -5.35
C VAL A 102 18.72 -0.51 -5.71
N CYS A 103 19.31 0.59 -5.24
CA CYS A 103 18.87 1.91 -5.66
C CYS A 103 19.17 2.11 -7.14
N CYS A 104 18.19 2.64 -7.87
CA CYS A 104 18.30 2.90 -9.29
C CYS A 104 19.40 3.93 -9.58
N ARG A 105 19.90 3.97 -10.82
CA ARG A 105 20.81 5.03 -11.28
C ARG A 105 20.20 6.40 -10.97
N GLY A 106 20.97 7.26 -10.30
CA GLY A 106 20.50 8.58 -9.86
C GLY A 106 19.90 8.61 -8.45
N TYR A 107 19.85 7.47 -7.76
CA TYR A 107 19.42 7.35 -6.37
C TYR A 107 20.53 6.73 -5.51
N VAL A 108 20.62 7.14 -4.24
CA VAL A 108 21.58 6.65 -3.25
C VAL A 108 20.86 6.05 -2.05
N ALA A 109 21.43 5.00 -1.49
CA ALA A 109 20.90 4.37 -0.29
C ALA A 109 21.24 5.22 0.94
N TYR A 110 20.22 5.72 1.63
CA TYR A 110 20.34 6.43 2.90
C TYR A 110 19.34 5.87 3.90
N LYS A 111 19.82 5.41 5.07
CA LYS A 111 18.99 4.81 6.13
C LYS A 111 17.98 3.74 5.63
N ARG A 112 18.41 2.87 4.70
CA ARG A 112 17.58 1.82 4.05
C ARG A 112 16.51 2.32 3.07
N CYS A 113 16.53 3.60 2.70
CA CYS A 113 15.69 4.19 1.65
C CYS A 113 16.54 4.60 0.44
N CYS A 114 15.95 4.65 -0.75
CA CYS A 114 16.61 5.19 -1.96
C CYS A 114 16.19 6.64 -2.17
N THR A 115 17.14 7.56 -2.03
CA THR A 115 16.91 9.00 -2.17
C THR A 115 17.52 9.51 -3.48
N ASN A 116 16.84 10.40 -4.19
CA ASN A 116 17.36 10.98 -5.42
C ASN A 116 18.62 11.84 -5.11
N ILE A 117 19.70 11.62 -5.85
CA ILE A 117 20.98 12.32 -5.66
C ILE A 117 20.81 13.83 -5.83
N LYS A 118 19.99 14.27 -6.79
CA LYS A 118 19.74 15.70 -7.04
C LYS A 118 19.06 16.36 -5.85
N GLU A 119 18.11 15.67 -5.23
CA GLU A 119 17.39 16.18 -4.08
C GLU A 119 18.27 16.18 -2.84
N MET A 120 19.07 15.12 -2.65
CA MET A 120 20.04 15.07 -1.56
C MET A 120 21.09 16.19 -1.68
N LYS A 121 21.53 16.51 -2.90
CA LYS A 121 22.43 17.64 -3.14
C LYS A 121 21.78 18.98 -2.79
N ARG A 122 20.53 19.22 -3.19
CA ARG A 122 19.78 20.43 -2.80
C ARG A 122 19.65 20.58 -1.29
N LEU A 123 19.36 19.49 -0.58
CA LEU A 123 19.29 19.51 0.88
C LEU A 123 20.65 19.83 1.50
N LEU A 124 21.74 19.27 0.98
CA LEU A 124 23.09 19.59 1.43
C LEU A 124 23.44 21.07 1.17
N ASP A 125 23.12 21.60 -0.01
CA ASP A 125 23.35 23.00 -0.36
C ASP A 125 22.55 23.94 0.56
N LEU A 126 21.30 23.59 0.88
CA LEU A 126 20.47 24.29 1.87
C LEU A 126 21.10 24.24 3.27
N PHE A 127 21.56 23.08 3.71
CA PHE A 127 22.23 22.95 5.01
C PHE A 127 23.54 23.73 5.06
N GLU A 128 24.32 23.78 3.99
CA GLU A 128 25.52 24.62 3.90
C GLU A 128 25.17 26.10 4.00
N SER A 129 24.11 26.55 3.33
CA SER A 129 23.64 27.94 3.43
C SER A 129 23.16 28.32 4.84
N GLN A 130 22.55 27.38 5.56
CA GLN A 130 22.06 27.59 6.93
C GLN A 130 23.10 27.26 8.01
N ARG A 131 24.25 26.67 7.66
CA ARG A 131 25.29 26.26 8.60
C ARG A 131 25.76 27.41 9.49
N GLY A 132 25.86 28.62 8.94
CA GLY A 132 26.18 29.83 9.70
C GLY A 132 25.15 30.17 10.80
N GLN A 133 23.88 29.81 10.63
CA GLN A 133 22.81 30.02 11.62
C GLN A 133 22.74 28.89 12.65
N PHE A 134 23.10 27.66 12.26
CA PHE A 134 23.06 26.50 13.14
C PHE A 134 24.24 26.44 14.12
N GLU A 135 25.41 27.00 13.79
CA GLU A 135 26.52 27.04 14.76
C GLU A 135 26.18 27.93 15.98
N SER A 136 25.48 29.05 15.79
CA SER A 136 24.96 29.86 16.89
C SER A 136 23.89 29.15 17.73
N LEU A 137 23.00 28.40 17.09
CA LEU A 137 21.94 27.64 17.76
C LEU A 137 22.49 26.41 18.50
N ARG A 138 23.48 25.74 17.94
CA ARG A 138 24.15 24.59 18.58
C ARG A 138 24.94 25.04 19.81
N ALA A 139 25.66 26.16 19.74
CA ALA A 139 26.33 26.73 20.91
C ALA A 139 25.33 27.08 22.03
N PHE A 140 24.18 27.65 21.65
CA PHE A 140 23.10 27.97 22.58
C PHE A 140 22.46 26.72 23.22
N LEU A 141 22.17 25.68 22.42
CA LEU A 141 21.57 24.44 22.94
C LEU A 141 22.53 23.63 23.83
N ILE A 142 23.84 23.65 23.54
CA ILE A 142 24.87 23.06 24.41
C ILE A 142 24.95 23.82 25.74
N SER A 143 24.83 25.16 25.74
CA SER A 143 24.76 25.94 26.99
C SER A 143 23.52 25.67 27.85
N GLN A 144 22.47 25.09 27.26
CA GLN A 144 21.22 24.73 27.94
C GLN A 144 21.16 23.23 28.32
N GLY A 145 22.25 22.47 28.13
CA GLY A 145 22.34 21.07 28.56
C GLY A 145 21.56 20.06 27.70
N HIS A 146 21.08 20.45 26.51
CA HIS A 146 20.41 19.53 25.59
C HIS A 146 21.40 18.84 24.64
N ASN A 147 21.34 17.51 24.57
CA ASN A 147 22.16 16.71 23.66
C ASN A 147 21.39 16.40 22.34
N PRO A 148 21.75 17.02 21.21
CA PRO A 148 21.07 16.83 19.92
C PRO A 148 21.38 15.49 19.25
N ASP A 149 22.31 14.70 19.78
CA ASP A 149 22.71 13.40 19.24
C ASP A 149 21.84 12.23 19.76
N ALA A 150 20.75 12.52 20.48
CA ALA A 150 19.77 11.51 20.88
C ALA A 150 19.04 10.97 19.63
N GLY A 151 19.50 9.81 19.16
CA GLY A 151 19.06 9.19 17.91
C GLY A 151 17.55 9.03 17.77
N CYS A 152 17.07 9.12 16.52
CA CYS A 152 15.67 8.93 16.19
C CYS A 152 15.17 7.54 16.64
N PRO A 153 13.96 7.44 17.24
CA PRO A 153 13.34 6.17 17.54
C PRO A 153 13.11 5.39 16.24
N MET A 154 13.64 4.16 16.21
CA MET A 154 13.41 3.23 15.12
C MET A 154 11.95 2.77 15.16
N SER A 155 11.14 3.19 14.19
CA SER A 155 9.91 2.50 13.83
C SER A 155 9.67 2.61 12.32
N CYS A 156 10.34 1.74 11.57
CA CYS A 156 9.82 1.25 10.32
C CYS A 156 9.83 -0.27 10.44
N GLY A 157 8.70 -0.81 10.90
CA GLY A 157 8.44 -2.23 10.99
C GLY A 157 8.41 -2.91 9.61
N PRO A 158 8.36 -4.25 9.60
CA PRO A 158 8.35 -5.08 8.40
C PRO A 158 7.18 -4.81 7.45
#